data_AF-A0A941Y806-F1
#
_entry.id   AF-A0A941Y806-F1
#
_cell.length_a   1.000
_cell.length_b   1.000
_cell.length_c   1.000
_cell.angle_alpha   90.00
_cell.angle_beta   90.00
_cell.angle_gamma   90.00
#
_symmetry.space_group_name_H-M   'P 1'
#
loop_
_entity.id
_entity.type
_entity.pdbx_description
1 polymer ?
#
loop_
_entity_poly.entity_id
_entity_poly.type
_entity_poly.pdbx_seq_one_letter_code
_entity_poly.pdbx_strand_id
1 'polypeptide(L)'
;MPVQVDATHLSKVITEVRDLAETVRTYGSGADSTIAFGIPAALHVIAARLESEMRSWAQTEGTLARLFDEQRGGKAIRFPELRAVLTYVTPSPVSRDVQLAELRGAGTRLRALAGELDANMKTQSSPKFVELLQEQAAAVMEFADGLG
;
A
#
# COMPACT_ATOMS: atom_id res chain seq x y z
N MET A 1 24.20 4.93 -7.46
CA MET A 1 24.06 4.24 -6.16
C MET A 1 23.90 2.76 -6.41
N PRO A 2 24.45 1.87 -5.55
CA PRO A 2 24.07 0.47 -5.58
C PRO A 2 22.56 0.34 -5.31
N VAL A 3 21.88 -0.50 -6.08
CA VAL A 3 20.47 -0.80 -5.89
C VAL A 3 20.34 -1.70 -4.66
N GLN A 4 19.38 -1.41 -3.78
CA GLN A 4 19.08 -2.23 -2.62
C GLN A 4 17.56 -2.34 -2.45
N VAL A 5 17.07 -3.58 -2.45
CA VAL A 5 15.65 -3.89 -2.33
C VAL A 5 15.45 -5.05 -1.36
N ASP A 6 14.72 -4.80 -0.27
CA ASP A 6 14.23 -5.86 0.61
C ASP A 6 12.83 -6.32 0.15
N ALA A 7 12.78 -7.44 -0.57
CA ALA A 7 11.53 -8.01 -1.09
C ALA A 7 10.55 -8.46 0.01
N THR A 8 11.04 -8.86 1.18
CA THR A 8 10.19 -9.25 2.31
C THR A 8 9.52 -8.02 2.91
N HIS A 9 10.28 -6.94 3.07
CA HIS A 9 9.74 -5.67 3.53
C HIS A 9 8.75 -5.08 2.52
N LEU A 10 9.09 -5.05 1.22
CA LEU A 10 8.19 -4.57 0.18
C LEU A 10 6.88 -5.35 0.13
N SER A 11 6.90 -6.68 0.30
CA SER A 11 5.68 -7.48 0.34
C SER A 11 4.73 -7.04 1.46
N LYS A 12 5.28 -6.66 2.63
CA LYS A 12 4.50 -6.11 3.76
C LYS A 12 3.93 -4.74 3.42
N VAL A 13 4.75 -3.83 2.90
CA VAL A 13 4.30 -2.48 2.49
C VAL A 13 3.18 -2.57 1.46
N ILE A 14 3.32 -3.42 0.43
CA ILE A 14 2.29 -3.62 -0.60
C ILE A 14 0.97 -4.10 0.00
N THR A 15 1.04 -5.09 0.90
CA THR A 15 -0.14 -5.63 1.58
C THR A 15 -0.81 -4.54 2.42
N GLU A 16 -0.03 -3.72 3.10
CA GLU A 16 -0.54 -2.67 3.97
C GLU A 16 -1.13 -1.48 3.21
N VAL A 17 -0.53 -1.07 2.08
CA VAL A 17 -1.11 -0.05 1.19
C VAL A 17 -2.49 -0.51 0.69
N ARG A 18 -2.65 -1.78 0.35
CA ARG A 18 -3.95 -2.36 -0.05
C ARG A 18 -4.96 -2.36 1.09
N ASP A 19 -4.53 -2.66 2.31
CA ASP A 19 -5.39 -2.64 3.50
C ASP A 19 -5.88 -1.24 3.84
N LEU A 20 -4.99 -0.25 3.71
CA LEU A 20 -5.32 1.16 3.85
C LEU A 20 -6.28 1.63 2.74
N ALA A 21 -6.15 1.11 1.53
CA ALA A 21 -7.12 1.36 0.45
C ALA A 21 -8.53 0.88 0.84
N GLU A 22 -8.65 -0.32 1.42
CA GLU A 22 -9.93 -0.85 1.88
C GLU A 22 -10.49 -0.07 3.09
N THR A 23 -9.63 0.37 3.99
CA THR A 23 -9.99 1.25 5.11
C THR A 23 -10.58 2.56 4.58
N VAL A 24 -9.89 3.24 3.67
CA VAL A 24 -10.36 4.49 3.06
C VAL A 24 -11.61 4.27 2.21
N ARG A 25 -11.75 3.15 1.51
CA ARG A 25 -12.99 2.81 0.78
C ARG A 25 -14.17 2.69 1.74
N THR A 26 -13.94 2.10 2.91
CA THR A 26 -14.98 1.79 3.89
C THR A 26 -15.42 3.02 4.66
N TYR A 27 -14.46 3.84 5.09
CA TYR A 27 -14.72 5.01 5.93
C TYR A 27 -14.71 6.33 5.17
N GLY A 28 -14.29 6.39 3.91
CA GLY A 28 -14.13 7.62 3.14
C GLY A 28 -15.40 8.18 2.50
N SER A 29 -16.58 7.70 2.87
CA SER A 29 -17.86 8.19 2.36
C SER A 29 -18.46 9.24 3.30
N GLY A 30 -18.62 10.48 2.84
CA GLY A 30 -19.28 11.57 3.58
C GLY A 30 -20.61 11.99 2.95
N ALA A 31 -21.33 12.89 3.62
CA ALA A 31 -22.63 13.39 3.17
C ALA A 31 -22.54 14.25 1.88
N ASP A 32 -21.52 15.11 1.80
CA ASP A 32 -21.37 16.10 0.72
C ASP A 32 -20.12 15.87 -0.17
N SER A 33 -19.24 14.95 0.23
CA SER A 33 -18.02 14.61 -0.50
C SER A 33 -17.56 13.19 -0.17
N THR A 34 -16.81 12.57 -1.09
CA THR A 34 -16.30 11.21 -0.89
C THR A 34 -14.91 11.04 -1.48
N ILE A 35 -14.04 10.38 -0.72
CA ILE A 35 -12.72 9.89 -1.18
C ILE A 35 -12.74 8.38 -1.43
N ALA A 36 -13.86 7.71 -1.12
CA ALA A 36 -13.98 6.24 -1.09
C ALA A 36 -13.76 5.53 -2.44
N PHE A 37 -13.61 6.27 -3.53
CA PHE A 37 -13.32 5.72 -4.86
C PHE A 37 -11.94 6.15 -5.37
N GLY A 38 -11.66 7.46 -5.36
CA GLY A 38 -10.45 8.02 -5.95
C GLY A 38 -9.17 7.58 -5.22
N ILE A 39 -9.13 7.73 -3.90
CA ILE A 39 -7.94 7.40 -3.10
C ILE A 39 -7.69 5.88 -3.08
N PRO A 40 -8.69 5.01 -2.82
CA PRO A 40 -8.48 3.57 -2.87
C PRO A 40 -7.97 3.08 -4.23
N ALA A 41 -8.50 3.62 -5.34
CA ALA A 41 -8.02 3.28 -6.67
C ALA A 41 -6.53 3.69 -6.87
N ALA A 42 -6.16 4.89 -6.42
CA ALA A 42 -4.77 5.35 -6.49
C ALA A 42 -3.83 4.47 -5.64
N LEU A 43 -4.24 4.12 -4.42
CA LEU A 43 -3.47 3.23 -3.53
C LEU A 43 -3.29 1.83 -4.14
N HIS A 44 -4.34 1.25 -4.74
CA HIS A 44 -4.24 -0.04 -5.43
C HIS A 44 -3.28 0.02 -6.63
N VAL A 45 -3.27 1.12 -7.40
CA VAL A 45 -2.30 1.34 -8.49
C VAL A 45 -0.87 1.47 -7.96
N ILE A 46 -0.66 2.19 -6.86
CA ILE A 46 0.65 2.31 -6.20
C ILE A 46 1.14 0.94 -5.75
N ALA A 47 0.29 0.16 -5.06
CA ALA A 47 0.61 -1.19 -4.62
C ALA A 47 0.96 -2.13 -5.78
N ALA A 48 0.21 -2.08 -6.88
CA ALA A 48 0.50 -2.88 -8.07
C ALA A 48 1.85 -2.51 -8.72
N ARG A 49 2.19 -1.22 -8.75
CA ARG A 49 3.48 -0.75 -9.29
C ARG A 49 4.65 -1.17 -8.38
N LEU A 50 4.50 -1.04 -7.06
CA LEU A 50 5.50 -1.54 -6.09
C LEU A 50 5.71 -3.05 -6.21
N GLU A 51 4.62 -3.82 -6.38
CA GLU A 51 4.71 -5.25 -6.60
C GLU A 51 5.45 -5.61 -7.89
N SER A 52 5.16 -4.89 -8.99
CA SER A 52 5.87 -5.09 -10.27
C SER A 52 7.37 -4.83 -10.12
N GLU A 53 7.75 -3.78 -9.40
CA GLU A 53 9.16 -3.47 -9.16
C GLU A 53 9.83 -4.52 -8.27
N MET A 54 9.20 -4.93 -7.16
CA MET A 54 9.69 -6.01 -6.31
C MET A 54 9.92 -7.30 -7.10
N ARG A 55 8.97 -7.67 -7.98
CA ARG A 55 9.08 -8.86 -8.85
C ARG A 55 10.21 -8.73 -9.85
N SER A 56 10.39 -7.57 -10.47
CA SER A 56 11.47 -7.27 -11.40
C SER A 56 12.84 -7.49 -10.73
N TRP A 57 13.05 -6.90 -9.56
CA TRP A 57 14.31 -7.05 -8.80
C TRP A 57 14.56 -8.47 -8.31
N ALA A 58 13.51 -9.17 -7.86
CA ALA A 58 13.63 -10.57 -7.47
C ALA A 58 14.08 -11.47 -8.64
N GLN A 59 13.69 -11.14 -9.88
CA GLN A 59 14.10 -11.86 -11.08
C GLN A 59 15.56 -11.56 -11.47
N THR A 60 16.01 -10.30 -11.39
CA THR A 60 17.37 -9.91 -11.80
C THR A 60 18.45 -10.31 -10.81
N GLU A 61 18.21 -10.20 -9.50
CA GLU A 61 19.26 -10.43 -8.50
C GLU A 61 19.37 -11.90 -8.06
N GLY A 62 18.33 -12.72 -8.25
CA GLY A 62 18.35 -14.16 -7.93
C GLY A 62 18.55 -14.53 -6.44
N THR A 63 18.90 -13.57 -5.59
CA THR A 63 19.20 -13.71 -4.15
C THR A 63 18.02 -13.45 -3.23
N LEU A 64 16.95 -12.80 -3.70
CA LEU A 64 15.83 -12.33 -2.87
C LEU A 64 14.60 -13.25 -2.88
N ALA A 65 14.65 -14.33 -3.67
CA ALA A 65 13.52 -15.21 -3.91
C ALA A 65 13.78 -16.62 -3.38
N ARG A 66 12.81 -17.20 -2.66
CA ARG A 66 12.77 -18.66 -2.51
C ARG A 66 12.44 -19.24 -3.88
N LEU A 67 13.48 -19.70 -4.57
CA LEU A 67 13.36 -20.44 -5.83
C LEU A 67 12.78 -21.82 -5.54
N PHE A 68 11.73 -22.20 -6.25
CA PHE A 68 11.20 -23.55 -6.23
C PHE A 68 11.15 -24.09 -7.65
N ASP A 69 11.52 -25.37 -7.80
CA ASP A 69 11.30 -26.09 -9.04
C ASP A 69 9.80 -26.41 -9.16
N GLU A 70 9.16 -25.85 -10.18
CA GLU A 70 7.81 -26.23 -10.55
C GLU A 70 7.81 -27.60 -11.23
N GLN A 71 6.73 -28.36 -11.01
CA GLN A 71 6.53 -29.68 -11.63
C GLN A 71 6.52 -29.66 -13.17
N ARG A 72 6.51 -28.47 -13.80
CA ARG A 72 6.59 -28.28 -15.26
C ARG A 72 7.99 -27.93 -15.77
N GLY A 73 9.03 -28.06 -14.93
CA GLY A 73 10.43 -27.88 -15.34
C GLY A 73 10.92 -26.43 -15.38
N GLY A 74 10.21 -25.50 -14.72
CA GLY A 74 10.62 -24.10 -14.57
C GLY A 74 10.98 -23.75 -13.12
N LYS A 75 11.79 -22.69 -12.93
CA LYS A 75 12.02 -22.08 -11.61
C LYS A 75 11.01 -20.97 -11.36
N ALA A 76 10.26 -21.05 -10.27
CA ALA A 76 9.30 -20.04 -9.86
C ALA A 76 9.78 -19.28 -8.61
N ILE A 77 9.42 -17.99 -8.53
CA ILE A 77 9.64 -17.13 -7.38
C ILE A 77 8.32 -16.95 -6.62
N ARG A 78 8.31 -17.23 -5.32
CA ARG A 78 7.14 -17.00 -4.44
C ARG A 78 7.42 -15.87 -3.45
N PHE A 79 6.37 -15.13 -3.11
CA PHE A 79 6.37 -14.06 -2.10
C PHE A 79 5.36 -14.41 -1.00
N PRO A 80 5.71 -15.26 -0.02
CA PRO A 80 4.76 -15.72 1.01
C PRO A 80 4.17 -14.58 1.86
N GLU A 81 4.90 -13.49 1.99
CA GLU A 81 4.50 -12.35 2.81
C GLU A 81 3.61 -11.36 2.07
N LEU A 82 3.40 -11.55 0.77
CA LEU A 82 2.42 -10.80 -0.01
C LEU A 82 1.05 -11.45 0.19
N ARG A 83 0.20 -10.82 1.01
CA ARG A 83 -1.08 -11.40 1.42
C ARG A 83 -2.25 -10.81 0.64
N ALA A 84 -3.34 -11.59 0.56
CA ALA A 84 -4.62 -11.06 0.14
C ALA A 84 -5.18 -10.15 1.24
N VAL A 85 -5.80 -9.04 0.82
CA VAL A 85 -6.45 -8.08 1.71
C VAL A 85 -7.96 -8.33 1.71
N LEU A 86 -8.59 -8.12 2.86
CA LEU A 86 -10.03 -8.32 3.04
C LEU A 86 -10.80 -7.07 2.59
N THR A 87 -11.96 -7.29 1.97
CA THR A 87 -12.93 -6.23 1.72
C THR A 87 -13.76 -6.02 2.98
N TYR A 88 -13.61 -4.88 3.63
CA TYR A 88 -14.39 -4.56 4.82
C TYR A 88 -15.85 -4.20 4.47
N VAL A 89 -16.76 -4.73 5.28
CA VAL A 89 -18.20 -4.42 5.29
C VAL A 89 -18.54 -3.92 6.68
N THR A 90 -18.83 -2.63 6.81
CA THR A 90 -19.20 -2.02 8.09
C THR A 90 -20.72 -1.91 8.23
N PRO A 91 -21.26 -1.97 9.47
CA PRO A 91 -22.65 -1.63 9.72
C PRO A 91 -22.92 -0.18 9.28
N SER A 92 -24.01 0.04 8.54
CA SER A 92 -24.45 1.39 8.17
C SER A 92 -25.59 1.84 9.08
N PRO A 93 -25.51 3.03 9.71
CA PRO A 93 -24.42 4.01 9.62
C PRO A 93 -23.26 3.73 10.59
N VAL A 94 -22.03 4.05 10.16
CA VAL A 94 -20.84 4.13 11.04
C VAL A 94 -20.86 5.47 11.79
N SER A 95 -20.43 5.49 13.05
CA SER A 95 -20.34 6.76 13.80
C SER A 95 -19.24 7.66 13.25
N ARG A 96 -19.47 8.99 13.33
CA ARG A 96 -18.52 10.00 12.84
C ARG A 96 -17.16 9.93 13.55
N ASP A 97 -17.17 9.62 14.86
CA ASP A 97 -15.93 9.47 15.64
C ASP A 97 -15.08 8.29 15.14
N VAL A 98 -15.71 7.16 14.82
CA VAL A 98 -15.02 6.00 14.26
C VAL A 98 -14.49 6.33 12.87
N GLN A 99 -15.31 6.97 12.03
CA GLN A 99 -14.90 7.41 10.70
C GLN A 99 -13.65 8.31 10.75
N LEU A 100 -13.65 9.31 11.64
CA LEU A 100 -12.52 10.22 11.85
C LEU A 100 -11.27 9.49 12.33
N ALA A 101 -11.41 8.59 13.32
CA ALA A 101 -10.30 7.85 13.88
C ALA A 101 -9.64 6.94 12.83
N GLU A 102 -10.43 6.19 12.06
CA GLU A 102 -9.95 5.27 11.03
C GLU A 102 -9.26 6.01 9.88
N LEU A 103 -9.83 7.12 9.41
CA LEU A 103 -9.23 7.91 8.34
C LEU A 103 -7.93 8.60 8.77
N ARG A 104 -7.88 9.19 9.98
CA ARG A 104 -6.64 9.77 10.51
C ARG A 104 -5.58 8.69 10.75
N GLY A 105 -5.98 7.53 11.24
CA GLY A 105 -5.12 6.35 11.37
C GLY A 105 -4.53 5.95 10.02
N ALA A 106 -5.37 5.87 8.98
CA ALA A 106 -4.94 5.52 7.63
C ALA A 106 -3.96 6.55 7.05
N GLY A 107 -4.26 7.84 7.14
CA GLY A 107 -3.37 8.91 6.68
C GLY A 107 -2.02 8.91 7.41
N THR A 108 -2.03 8.70 8.73
CA THR A 108 -0.81 8.58 9.54
C THR A 108 0.03 7.38 9.09
N ARG A 109 -0.61 6.23 8.85
CA ARG A 109 0.10 5.03 8.44
C ARG A 109 0.68 5.13 7.03
N LEU A 110 -0.03 5.76 6.09
CA LEU A 110 0.50 6.04 4.75
C LEU A 110 1.79 6.88 4.80
N ARG A 111 1.86 7.89 5.68
CA ARG A 111 3.11 8.68 5.89
C ARG A 111 4.23 7.81 6.46
N ALA A 112 3.92 6.93 7.42
CA ALA A 112 4.90 6.01 7.98
C ALA A 112 5.46 5.06 6.91
N LEU A 113 4.58 4.47 6.08
CA LEU A 113 4.99 3.62 4.97
C LEU A 113 5.87 4.34 3.94
N ALA A 114 5.59 5.62 3.68
CA ALA A 114 6.45 6.43 2.82
C ALA A 114 7.87 6.58 3.42
N GLY A 115 7.99 6.80 4.73
CA GLY A 115 9.29 6.82 5.42
C GLY A 115 10.00 5.46 5.42
N GLU A 116 9.24 4.37 5.59
CA GLU A 116 9.78 3.01 5.50
C GLU A 116 10.30 2.68 4.09
N LEU A 117 9.59 3.09 3.04
CA LEU A 117 10.05 2.94 1.65
C LEU A 117 11.33 3.72 1.39
N ASP A 118 11.41 4.97 1.82
CA ASP A 118 12.63 5.77 1.65
C ASP A 118 13.83 5.11 2.35
N ALA A 119 13.62 4.54 3.54
CA ALA A 119 14.68 3.88 4.30
C ALA A 119 15.14 2.55 3.65
N ASN A 120 14.21 1.74 3.13
CA ASN A 120 14.47 0.33 2.78
C ASN A 120 14.54 0.04 1.28
N MET A 121 14.14 0.98 0.43
CA MET A 121 14.16 0.84 -1.03
C MET A 121 15.03 1.91 -1.67
N LYS A 122 16.21 1.53 -2.14
CA LYS A 122 17.15 2.42 -2.82
C LYS A 122 17.17 2.11 -4.32
N THR A 123 16.11 2.54 -5.00
CA THR A 123 15.95 2.47 -6.46
C THR A 123 15.66 3.86 -7.04
N GLN A 124 15.72 4.00 -8.37
CA GLN A 124 15.44 5.30 -9.03
C GLN A 124 13.97 5.73 -8.90
N SER A 125 13.06 4.80 -8.71
CA SER A 125 11.61 5.02 -8.60
C SER A 125 11.15 5.24 -7.15
N SER A 126 11.95 4.86 -6.15
CA SER A 126 11.63 5.01 -4.72
C SER A 126 11.13 6.43 -4.36
N PRO A 127 11.81 7.53 -4.78
CA PRO A 127 11.33 8.87 -4.48
C PRO A 127 9.91 9.14 -5.00
N LYS A 128 9.54 8.57 -6.15
CA LYS A 128 8.20 8.76 -6.71
C LYS A 128 7.14 8.00 -5.90
N PHE A 129 7.45 6.81 -5.39
CA PHE A 129 6.52 6.09 -4.53
C PHE A 129 6.32 6.78 -3.18
N VAL A 130 7.40 7.32 -2.60
CA VAL A 130 7.35 8.12 -1.38
C VAL A 130 6.43 9.33 -1.56
N GLU A 131 6.64 10.10 -2.64
CA GLU A 131 5.81 11.25 -3.00
C GLU A 131 4.33 10.85 -3.15
N LEU A 132 4.04 9.80 -3.94
CA LEU A 132 2.67 9.35 -4.17
C LEU A 132 1.96 8.92 -2.88
N LEU A 133 2.65 8.21 -1.98
CA LEU A 133 2.08 7.83 -0.68
C LEU A 133 1.84 9.04 0.21
N GLN A 134 2.74 10.02 0.20
CA GLN A 134 2.57 11.27 0.95
C GLN A 134 1.40 12.11 0.43
N GLU A 135 1.21 12.19 -0.89
CA GLU A 135 0.06 12.83 -1.52
C GLU A 135 -1.26 12.18 -1.09
N GLN A 136 -1.34 10.84 -1.16
CA GLN A 136 -2.56 10.13 -0.71
C GLN A 136 -2.79 10.31 0.79
N ALA A 137 -1.73 10.29 1.60
CA ALA A 137 -1.84 10.55 3.03
C ALA A 137 -2.38 11.95 3.34
N ALA A 138 -1.91 12.97 2.61
CA ALA A 138 -2.38 14.34 2.76
C ALA A 138 -3.86 14.47 2.41
N ALA A 139 -4.28 13.89 1.28
CA ALA A 139 -5.67 13.92 0.84
C ALA A 139 -6.63 13.21 1.82
N VAL A 140 -6.22 12.07 2.40
CA VAL A 140 -7.01 11.38 3.44
C VAL A 140 -7.14 12.24 4.69
N MET A 141 -6.04 12.86 5.15
CA MET A 141 -6.05 13.72 6.33
C MET A 141 -6.89 14.98 6.13
N GLU A 142 -6.78 15.63 4.97
CA GLU A 142 -7.58 16.82 4.62
C GLU A 142 -9.08 16.50 4.64
N PHE A 143 -9.47 15.37 4.06
CA PHE A 143 -10.86 14.92 4.11
C PHE A 143 -11.31 14.61 5.53
N ALA A 144 -10.49 13.90 6.33
CA ALA A 144 -10.81 13.62 7.72
C ALA A 144 -10.97 14.89 8.55
N ASP A 145 -10.12 15.90 8.35
CA ASP A 145 -10.22 17.17 9.06
C ASP A 145 -11.45 17.99 8.64
N GLY A 146 -11.88 17.88 7.38
CA GLY A 146 -13.15 18.45 6.90
C GLY A 146 -14.41 17.77 7.44
N LEU A 147 -14.27 16.56 8.02
CA LEU A 147 -15.33 15.89 8.77
C LEU A 147 -15.36 16.31 10.25
N GLY A 148 -14.37 17.04 10.79
CA GLY A 148 -14.40 17.55 12.17
C GLY A 148 -15.17 18.86 12.28
#